data_AF-A0A7Y3P1N1-F1
#
_entry.id   AF-A0A7Y3P1N1-F1
#
_cell.length_a   1.000
_cell.length_b   1.000
_cell.length_c   1.000
_cell.angle_alpha   90.00
_cell.angle_beta   90.00
_cell.angle_gamma   90.00
#
_symmetry.space_group_name_H-M   'P 1'
#
loop_
_entity.id
_entity.type
_entity.pdbx_description
1 polymer ?
#
loop_
_entity_poly.entity_id
_entity_poly.type
_entity_poly.pdbx_seq_one_letter_code
_entity_poly.pdbx_strand_id
1 'polypeptide(L)'
;MIKHLRIWENKIFVRWLSFSALITLILLMAFFITLTVASLPAIKANGFGFLWGKTWDPVKEHFGILPYLTGTLLTSLLALLISAPFSLAAAIFLGEYHREGAITGIFRNTIELLAAIPSVVYGFWGLFTVAPLIRVIELKLHIPSSGLGILTASVVLAIMLIPFSVSLIRQVISMTPRQLKEAAYALG
;
A
#
# COMPACT_ATOMS: atom_id res chain seq x y z
N MET A 1 46.17 19.67 3.39
CA MET A 1 44.95 20.46 3.68
C MET A 1 43.64 19.72 3.35
N ILE A 2 43.58 18.86 2.33
CA ILE A 2 42.32 18.22 1.87
C ILE A 2 41.81 17.07 2.78
N LYS A 3 42.70 16.33 3.46
CA LYS A 3 42.27 15.24 4.37
C LYS A 3 41.52 15.73 5.62
N HIS A 4 41.78 16.95 6.10
CA HIS A 4 41.15 17.45 7.32
C HIS A 4 39.69 17.87 7.08
N LEU A 5 39.39 18.49 5.92
CA LEU A 5 38.03 18.88 5.50
C LEU A 5 37.07 17.68 5.43
N ARG A 6 37.53 16.55 4.87
CA ARG A 6 36.74 15.30 4.75
C ARG A 6 36.37 14.67 6.10
N ILE A 7 37.15 14.92 7.17
CA ILE A 7 36.87 14.41 8.52
C ILE A 7 35.84 15.30 9.24
N TRP A 8 35.88 16.61 9.02
CA TRP A 8 34.89 17.56 9.58
C TRP A 8 33.52 17.41 8.93
N GLU A 9 33.47 17.24 7.60
CA GLU A 9 32.23 16.94 6.87
C GLU A 9 31.58 15.64 7.37
N ASN A 10 32.39 14.60 7.62
CA ASN A 10 31.90 13.32 8.15
C ASN A 10 31.36 13.47 9.60
N LYS A 11 32.02 14.26 10.46
CA LYS A 11 31.52 14.49 11.83
C LYS A 11 30.23 15.31 11.88
N ILE A 12 30.12 16.36 11.06
CA ILE A 12 28.89 17.16 10.95
C ILE A 12 27.77 16.29 10.39
N PHE A 13 28.04 15.55 9.31
CA PHE A 13 27.08 14.62 8.71
C PHE A 13 26.60 13.56 9.70
N VAL A 14 27.49 12.87 10.41
CA VAL A 14 27.14 11.86 11.41
C VAL A 14 26.33 12.46 12.56
N ARG A 15 26.65 13.69 13.00
CA ARG A 15 25.91 14.36 14.08
C ARG A 15 24.50 14.76 13.64
N TRP A 16 24.34 15.23 12.42
CA TRP A 16 23.04 15.51 11.80
C TRP A 16 22.21 14.24 11.60
N LEU A 17 22.84 13.17 11.10
CA LEU A 17 22.21 11.86 10.95
C LEU A 17 21.72 11.31 12.29
N SER A 18 22.57 11.39 13.32
CA SER A 18 22.22 10.95 14.68
C SER A 18 21.09 11.79 15.28
N PHE A 19 21.10 13.10 15.04
CA PHE A 19 20.03 14.00 15.48
C PHE A 19 18.70 13.72 14.76
N SER A 20 18.73 13.51 13.45
CA SER A 20 17.56 13.12 12.67
C SER A 20 17.00 11.77 13.14
N ALA A 21 17.86 10.77 13.36
CA ALA A 21 17.46 9.48 13.90
C ALA A 21 16.81 9.61 15.30
N LEU A 22 17.38 10.46 16.16
CA LEU A 22 16.82 10.73 17.48
C LEU A 22 15.45 11.41 17.39
N ILE A 23 15.29 12.40 16.51
CA ILE A 23 13.99 13.04 16.25
C ILE A 23 12.98 12.01 15.77
N THR A 24 13.33 11.15 14.81
CA THR A 24 12.44 10.09 14.32
C THR A 24 12.00 9.16 15.45
N LEU A 25 12.92 8.75 16.33
CA LEU A 25 12.59 7.95 17.51
C LEU A 25 11.64 8.68 18.47
N ILE A 26 11.90 9.96 18.75
CA ILE A 26 11.02 10.79 19.59
C ILE A 26 9.62 10.90 18.97
N LEU A 27 9.54 11.13 17.67
CA LEU A 27 8.26 11.22 16.95
C LEU A 27 7.50 9.89 17.01
N LEU A 28 8.17 8.76 16.80
CA LEU A 28 7.55 7.43 16.93
C LEU A 28 7.02 7.18 18.34
N MET A 29 7.81 7.53 19.36
CA MET A 29 7.38 7.44 20.76
C MET A 29 6.19 8.36 21.06
N ALA A 30 6.22 9.60 20.58
CA ALA A 30 5.11 10.55 20.74
C ALA A 30 3.83 10.04 20.05
N PHE A 31 3.96 9.48 18.84
CA PHE A 31 2.84 8.87 18.12
C PHE A 31 2.25 7.69 18.90
N PHE A 32 3.11 6.80 19.40
CA PHE A 32 2.70 5.65 20.19
C PHE A 32 1.97 6.05 21.48
N ILE A 33 2.53 7.00 22.22
CA ILE A 33 1.91 7.55 23.45
C ILE A 33 0.57 8.19 23.11
N THR A 34 0.50 9.00 22.06
CA THR A 34 -0.73 9.69 21.64
C THR A 34 -1.84 8.70 21.27
N LEU A 35 -1.51 7.67 20.49
CA LEU A 35 -2.46 6.62 20.12
C LEU A 35 -2.94 5.81 21.34
N THR A 36 -2.03 5.53 22.27
CA THR A 36 -2.38 4.81 23.50
C THR A 36 -3.32 5.66 24.36
N VAL A 37 -2.99 6.93 24.60
CA VAL A 37 -3.84 7.83 25.40
C VAL A 37 -5.19 8.06 24.73
N ALA A 38 -5.22 8.25 23.41
CA ALA A 38 -6.45 8.47 22.65
C ALA A 38 -7.37 7.23 22.60
N SER A 39 -6.81 6.02 22.70
CA SER A 39 -7.60 4.77 22.71
C SER A 39 -8.11 4.38 24.09
N LEU A 40 -7.53 4.91 25.19
CA LEU A 40 -7.95 4.58 26.56
C LEU A 40 -9.45 4.80 26.85
N PRO A 41 -10.10 5.91 26.44
CA PRO A 41 -11.53 6.10 26.68
C PRO A 41 -12.39 5.00 26.06
N ALA A 42 -12.06 4.59 24.83
CA ALA A 42 -12.78 3.53 24.13
C ALA A 42 -12.63 2.16 24.82
N ILE A 43 -11.42 1.85 25.30
CA ILE A 43 -11.12 0.61 26.05
C ILE A 43 -11.81 0.61 27.41
N LYS A 44 -11.82 1.76 28.12
CA LYS A 44 -12.50 1.88 29.41
C LYS A 44 -14.02 1.73 29.29
N ALA A 45 -14.61 2.27 28.23
CA ALA A 45 -16.05 2.17 27.98
C ALA A 45 -16.52 0.76 27.59
N ASN A 46 -15.73 0.00 26.82
CA ASN A 46 -16.13 -1.29 26.26
C ASN A 46 -15.42 -2.51 26.91
N GLY A 47 -14.52 -2.27 27.86
CA GLY A 47 -13.63 -3.29 28.43
C GLY A 47 -12.77 -3.95 27.34
N PHE A 48 -12.24 -5.15 27.62
CA PHE A 48 -11.54 -5.95 26.61
C PHE A 48 -12.49 -6.70 25.64
N GLY A 49 -13.80 -6.68 25.91
CA GLY A 49 -14.80 -7.31 25.04
C GLY A 49 -14.88 -6.70 23.64
N PHE A 50 -14.44 -5.45 23.49
CA PHE A 50 -14.37 -4.74 22.20
C PHE A 50 -13.53 -5.48 21.15
N LEU A 51 -12.50 -6.22 21.58
CA LEU A 51 -11.60 -6.97 20.70
C LEU A 51 -12.30 -8.14 19.99
N TRP A 52 -13.38 -8.67 20.58
CA TRP A 52 -14.23 -9.72 20.01
C TRP A 52 -15.61 -9.20 19.58
N GLY A 53 -15.85 -7.89 19.67
CA GLY A 53 -17.10 -7.26 19.29
C GLY A 53 -17.34 -7.34 17.78
N LYS A 54 -18.49 -7.86 17.38
CA LYS A 54 -18.90 -8.03 15.97
C LYS A 54 -19.66 -6.84 15.40
N THR A 55 -20.05 -5.89 16.24
CA THR A 55 -20.90 -4.76 15.86
C THR A 55 -20.18 -3.46 16.15
N TRP A 56 -20.17 -2.56 15.18
CA TRP A 56 -19.78 -1.18 15.39
C TRP A 56 -21.02 -0.30 15.24
N ASP A 57 -21.55 0.17 16.36
CA ASP A 57 -22.71 1.06 16.45
C ASP A 57 -22.35 2.27 17.32
N PRO A 58 -21.91 3.39 16.69
CA PRO A 58 -21.53 4.59 17.42
C PRO A 58 -22.74 5.32 18.03
N VAL A 59 -23.97 5.04 17.56
CA VAL A 59 -25.20 5.66 18.09
C VAL A 59 -25.54 5.07 19.46
N LYS A 60 -25.30 3.77 19.63
CA LYS A 60 -25.51 3.05 20.89
C LYS A 60 -24.25 2.87 21.73
N GLU A 61 -23.16 3.57 21.37
CA GLU A 61 -21.85 3.46 22.01
C GLU A 61 -21.30 2.02 22.10
N HIS A 62 -21.64 1.17 21.11
CA HIS A 62 -21.13 -0.20 21.02
C HIS A 62 -20.00 -0.28 20.01
N PHE A 63 -18.79 -0.50 20.49
CA PHE A 63 -17.59 -0.48 19.64
C PHE A 63 -16.95 -1.86 19.56
N GLY A 64 -17.14 -2.57 18.45
CA GLY A 64 -16.48 -3.83 18.13
C GLY A 64 -15.42 -3.67 17.04
N ILE A 65 -14.22 -4.22 17.26
CA ILE A 65 -13.10 -4.07 16.30
C ILE A 65 -13.17 -5.05 15.14
N LEU A 66 -13.86 -6.20 15.29
CA LEU A 66 -13.80 -7.28 14.32
C LEU A 66 -14.20 -6.85 12.89
N PRO A 67 -15.28 -6.07 12.67
CA PRO A 67 -15.63 -5.62 11.32
C PRO A 67 -14.52 -4.84 10.61
N TYR A 68 -13.76 -4.02 11.36
CA TYR A 68 -12.61 -3.28 10.82
C TYR A 68 -11.47 -4.23 10.49
N LEU A 69 -11.14 -5.13 11.41
CA LEU A 69 -10.05 -6.08 11.20
C LEU A 69 -10.34 -6.99 10.01
N THR A 70 -11.53 -7.60 9.96
CA THR A 70 -11.94 -8.46 8.85
C THR A 70 -12.09 -7.68 7.56
N GLY A 71 -12.62 -6.47 7.61
CA GLY A 71 -12.76 -5.60 6.44
C GLY A 71 -11.39 -5.27 5.84
N THR A 72 -10.43 -4.85 6.66
CA THR A 72 -9.06 -4.54 6.21
C THR A 72 -8.34 -5.78 5.69
N LEU A 73 -8.42 -6.91 6.39
CA LEU A 73 -7.74 -8.14 5.96
C LEU A 73 -8.32 -8.68 4.65
N LEU A 74 -9.65 -8.74 4.51
CA LEU A 74 -10.28 -9.23 3.29
C LEU A 74 -10.04 -8.29 2.10
N THR A 75 -10.17 -6.98 2.31
CA THR A 75 -9.94 -6.00 1.24
C THR A 75 -8.48 -5.98 0.78
N SER A 76 -7.53 -6.02 1.70
CA SER A 76 -6.10 -6.08 1.35
C SER A 76 -5.74 -7.39 0.66
N LEU A 77 -6.21 -8.54 1.16
CA LEU A 77 -5.95 -9.83 0.54
C LEU A 77 -6.50 -9.90 -0.88
N LEU A 78 -7.76 -9.51 -1.08
CA LEU A 78 -8.38 -9.51 -2.41
C LEU A 78 -7.68 -8.51 -3.34
N ALA A 79 -7.31 -7.33 -2.85
CA ALA A 79 -6.59 -6.36 -3.66
C ALA A 79 -5.21 -6.88 -4.10
N LEU A 80 -4.49 -7.59 -3.23
CA LEU A 80 -3.23 -8.25 -3.56
C LEU A 80 -3.43 -9.37 -4.59
N LEU A 81 -4.42 -10.23 -4.40
CA LEU A 81 -4.72 -11.32 -5.34
C LEU A 81 -5.09 -10.79 -6.72
N ILE A 82 -5.87 -9.70 -6.78
CA ILE A 82 -6.25 -9.07 -8.05
C ILE A 82 -5.04 -8.38 -8.67
N SER A 83 -4.28 -7.57 -7.92
CA SER A 83 -3.19 -6.75 -8.47
C SER A 83 -1.93 -7.54 -8.82
N ALA A 84 -1.65 -8.66 -8.14
CA ALA A 84 -0.45 -9.46 -8.34
C ALA A 84 -0.23 -9.93 -9.80
N PRO A 85 -1.19 -10.59 -10.48
CA PRO A 85 -0.97 -11.07 -11.85
C PRO A 85 -0.69 -9.93 -12.83
N PHE A 86 -1.43 -8.82 -12.75
CA PHE A 86 -1.24 -7.67 -13.65
C PHE A 86 0.09 -6.96 -13.39
N SER A 87 0.42 -6.74 -12.12
CA SER A 87 1.66 -6.06 -11.75
C SER A 87 2.90 -6.89 -12.08
N LEU A 88 2.85 -8.20 -11.85
CA LEU A 88 3.94 -9.10 -12.21
C LEU A 88 4.13 -9.16 -13.73
N ALA A 89 3.05 -9.34 -14.50
CA ALA A 89 3.12 -9.37 -15.96
C ALA A 89 3.71 -8.08 -16.54
N ALA A 90 3.21 -6.91 -16.09
CA ALA A 90 3.72 -5.62 -16.55
C ALA A 90 5.18 -5.38 -16.10
N ALA A 91 5.55 -5.77 -14.88
CA ALA A 91 6.90 -5.61 -14.37
C ALA A 91 7.92 -6.47 -15.12
N ILE A 92 7.59 -7.73 -15.41
CA ILE A 92 8.44 -8.63 -16.19
C ILE A 92 8.57 -8.11 -17.63
N PHE A 93 7.46 -7.67 -18.24
CA PHE A 93 7.49 -7.12 -19.60
C PHE A 93 8.39 -5.89 -19.71
N LEU A 94 8.24 -4.92 -18.80
CA LEU A 94 9.00 -3.64 -18.80
C LEU A 94 10.39 -3.73 -18.14
N GLY A 95 10.65 -4.80 -17.38
CA GLY A 95 11.86 -4.99 -16.58
C GLY A 95 12.85 -5.98 -17.21
N GLU A 96 12.36 -6.98 -17.94
CA GLU A 96 13.20 -8.03 -18.53
C GLU A 96 13.13 -8.04 -20.06
N TYR A 97 11.93 -8.09 -20.65
CA TYR A 97 11.77 -8.30 -22.09
C TYR A 97 11.95 -7.02 -22.92
N HIS A 98 11.33 -5.92 -22.52
CA HIS A 98 11.32 -4.65 -23.27
C HIS A 98 11.81 -3.51 -22.39
N ARG A 99 13.13 -3.47 -22.14
CA ARG A 99 13.76 -2.46 -21.26
C ARG A 99 13.82 -1.06 -21.88
N GLU A 100 13.86 -0.98 -23.21
CA GLU A 100 14.08 0.26 -23.96
C GLU A 100 13.12 0.35 -25.16
N GLY A 101 12.87 1.58 -25.63
CA GLY A 101 11.97 1.86 -26.76
C GLY A 101 10.79 2.77 -26.41
N ALA A 102 10.13 3.31 -27.44
CA ALA A 102 9.05 4.27 -27.29
C ALA A 102 7.85 3.70 -26.50
N ILE A 103 7.50 2.44 -26.76
CA ILE A 103 6.40 1.74 -26.09
C ILE A 103 6.70 1.63 -24.59
N THR A 104 7.89 1.14 -24.23
CA THR A 104 8.33 1.04 -22.83
C THR A 104 8.32 2.41 -22.13
N GLY A 105 8.76 3.46 -22.83
CA GLY A 105 8.72 4.84 -22.32
C GLY A 105 7.31 5.31 -22.00
N ILE A 106 6.33 5.05 -22.88
CA ILE A 106 4.92 5.38 -22.65
C ILE A 106 4.38 4.66 -21.41
N PHE A 107 4.53 3.34 -21.34
CA PHE A 107 4.05 2.56 -20.19
C PHE A 107 4.69 3.00 -18.88
N ARG A 108 6.00 3.27 -18.89
CA ARG A 108 6.72 3.77 -17.71
C ARG A 108 6.14 5.11 -17.24
N ASN A 109 6.00 6.07 -18.15
CA ASN A 109 5.43 7.37 -17.82
C ASN A 109 3.98 7.21 -17.31
N THR A 110 3.17 6.36 -17.92
CA THR A 110 1.81 6.09 -17.45
C THR A 110 1.80 5.52 -16.04
N ILE A 111 2.66 4.55 -15.72
CA ILE A 111 2.77 3.98 -14.37
C ILE A 111 3.20 5.05 -13.35
N GLU A 112 4.18 5.89 -13.69
CA GLU A 112 4.64 6.98 -12.83
C GLU A 112 3.53 8.03 -12.61
N LEU A 113 2.78 8.38 -13.66
CA LEU A 113 1.64 9.29 -13.55
C LEU A 113 0.50 8.68 -12.71
N LEU A 114 0.18 7.40 -12.89
CA LEU A 114 -0.83 6.70 -12.10
C LEU A 114 -0.44 6.60 -10.62
N ALA A 115 0.86 6.39 -10.34
CA ALA A 115 1.39 6.37 -8.97
C ALA A 115 1.36 7.76 -8.30
N ALA A 116 1.40 8.84 -9.08
CA ALA A 116 1.35 10.21 -8.56
C ALA A 116 -0.08 10.68 -8.21
N ILE A 117 -1.11 9.95 -8.61
CA ILE A 117 -2.50 10.29 -8.31
C ILE A 117 -2.74 10.20 -6.79
N PRO A 118 -3.26 11.25 -6.14
CA PRO A 118 -3.58 11.22 -4.71
C PRO A 118 -4.60 10.12 -4.37
N SER A 119 -4.41 9.43 -3.24
CA SER A 119 -5.29 8.33 -2.82
C SER A 119 -6.76 8.75 -2.68
N VAL A 120 -7.03 9.99 -2.26
CA VAL A 120 -8.39 10.55 -2.15
C VAL A 120 -9.10 10.57 -3.50
N VAL A 121 -8.38 10.81 -4.61
CA VAL A 121 -8.96 10.82 -5.96
C VAL A 121 -9.41 9.42 -6.35
N TYR A 122 -8.60 8.39 -6.08
CA TYR A 122 -9.01 6.99 -6.27
C TYR A 122 -10.24 6.63 -5.43
N GLY A 123 -10.33 7.14 -4.20
CA GLY A 123 -11.50 6.95 -3.33
C GLY A 123 -12.79 7.53 -3.93
N PHE A 124 -12.77 8.79 -4.35
CA PHE A 124 -13.94 9.42 -4.99
C PHE A 124 -14.29 8.79 -6.33
N TRP A 125 -13.30 8.50 -7.17
CA TRP A 125 -13.52 7.75 -8.41
C TRP A 125 -14.13 6.38 -8.15
N GLY A 126 -13.64 5.68 -7.11
CA GLY A 126 -14.20 4.41 -6.66
C GLY A 126 -15.67 4.53 -6.28
N LEU A 127 -16.03 5.59 -5.55
CA LEU A 127 -17.41 5.85 -5.13
C LEU A 127 -18.35 6.20 -6.29
N PHE A 128 -17.91 7.06 -7.22
CA PHE A 128 -18.78 7.57 -8.29
C PHE A 128 -18.77 6.73 -9.55
N THR A 129 -17.74 5.91 -9.78
CA THR A 129 -17.59 5.10 -10.99
C THR A 129 -17.61 3.61 -10.70
N VAL A 130 -16.80 3.12 -9.76
CA VAL A 130 -16.69 1.68 -9.51
C VAL A 130 -17.89 1.14 -8.73
N ALA A 131 -18.35 1.85 -7.68
CA ALA A 131 -19.47 1.40 -6.86
C ALA A 131 -20.78 1.20 -7.67
N PRO A 132 -21.17 2.12 -8.59
CA PRO A 132 -22.33 1.87 -9.46
C PRO A 132 -22.15 0.65 -10.37
N LEU A 133 -20.95 0.43 -10.93
CA LEU A 133 -20.66 -0.74 -11.78
C LEU A 133 -20.77 -2.04 -11.00
N ILE A 134 -20.20 -2.09 -9.80
CA ILE A 134 -20.30 -3.26 -8.91
C ILE A 134 -21.75 -3.48 -8.51
N ARG A 135 -22.51 -2.43 -8.20
CA ARG A 135 -23.94 -2.55 -7.88
C ARG A 135 -24.74 -3.21 -9.00
N VAL A 136 -24.45 -2.90 -10.27
CA VAL A 136 -25.09 -3.57 -11.42
C VAL A 136 -24.76 -5.06 -11.45
N ILE A 137 -23.51 -5.43 -11.13
CA ILE A 137 -23.08 -6.83 -11.05
C ILE A 137 -23.80 -7.53 -9.88
N GLU A 138 -23.85 -6.90 -8.71
CA GLU A 138 -24.55 -7.41 -7.52
C GLU A 138 -26.03 -7.69 -7.80
N LEU A 139 -26.72 -6.75 -8.48
CA LEU A 139 -28.11 -6.93 -8.90
C LEU A 139 -28.29 -8.14 -9.83
N LYS A 140 -27.39 -8.31 -10.81
CA LYS A 140 -27.41 -9.47 -11.72
C LYS A 140 -27.19 -10.80 -10.99
N LEU A 141 -26.38 -10.77 -9.95
CA LEU A 141 -26.05 -11.94 -9.12
C LEU A 141 -27.06 -12.18 -7.99
N HIS A 142 -28.14 -11.38 -7.89
CA HIS A 142 -29.17 -11.48 -6.84
C HIS A 142 -28.62 -11.40 -5.41
N ILE A 143 -27.53 -10.67 -5.20
CA ILE A 143 -26.93 -10.41 -3.89
C ILE A 143 -27.27 -8.98 -3.41
N PRO A 144 -27.24 -8.70 -2.09
CA PRO A 144 -27.53 -7.37 -1.56
C PRO A 144 -26.70 -6.28 -2.25
N SER A 145 -27.37 -5.38 -2.97
CA SER A 145 -26.73 -4.47 -3.90
C SER A 145 -26.45 -3.10 -3.27
N SER A 146 -25.35 -2.98 -2.52
CA SER A 146 -24.93 -1.69 -1.97
C SER A 146 -23.96 -0.96 -2.88
N GLY A 147 -23.17 -1.68 -3.69
CA GLY A 147 -22.01 -1.15 -4.40
C GLY A 147 -20.89 -0.65 -3.47
N LEU A 148 -21.10 -0.62 -2.15
CA LEU A 148 -20.20 -0.07 -1.13
C LEU A 148 -19.70 -1.19 -0.21
N GLY A 149 -19.27 -2.29 -0.83
CA GLY A 149 -18.81 -3.49 -0.13
C GLY A 149 -17.30 -3.73 -0.24
N ILE A 150 -16.89 -4.86 0.34
CA ILE A 150 -15.50 -5.35 0.30
C ILE A 150 -15.00 -5.46 -1.15
N LEU A 151 -15.85 -5.93 -2.08
CA LEU A 151 -15.46 -6.10 -3.49
C LEU A 151 -15.07 -4.76 -4.14
N THR A 152 -15.91 -3.74 -4.02
CA THR A 152 -15.63 -2.40 -4.56
C THR A 152 -14.35 -1.82 -3.99
N ALA A 153 -14.19 -1.88 -2.66
CA ALA A 153 -12.99 -1.40 -1.99
C ALA A 153 -11.73 -2.15 -2.47
N SER A 154 -11.82 -3.47 -2.65
CA SER A 154 -10.71 -4.32 -3.12
C SER A 154 -10.31 -4.00 -4.55
N VAL A 155 -11.28 -3.76 -5.44
CA VAL A 155 -11.01 -3.41 -6.84
C VAL A 155 -10.33 -2.05 -6.95
N VAL A 156 -10.84 -1.05 -6.24
CA VAL A 156 -10.25 0.30 -6.23
C VAL A 156 -8.82 0.25 -5.67
N LEU A 157 -8.64 -0.47 -4.55
CA LEU A 157 -7.32 -0.65 -3.93
C LEU A 157 -6.37 -1.43 -4.86
N ALA A 158 -6.84 -2.46 -5.57
CA ALA A 158 -6.02 -3.21 -6.51
C ALA A 158 -5.49 -2.31 -7.63
N ILE A 159 -6.35 -1.46 -8.21
CA ILE A 159 -5.96 -0.52 -9.28
C ILE A 159 -4.91 0.46 -8.77
N MET A 160 -5.07 0.97 -7.55
CA MET A 160 -4.08 1.83 -6.91
C MET A 160 -2.75 1.10 -6.62
N LEU A 161 -2.79 -0.19 -6.26
CA LEU A 161 -1.60 -0.98 -5.94
C LEU A 161 -0.78 -1.39 -7.18
N ILE A 162 -1.40 -1.53 -8.35
CA ILE A 162 -0.71 -1.96 -9.59
C ILE A 162 0.52 -1.10 -9.91
N PRO A 163 0.44 0.23 -10.07
CA PRO A 163 1.58 1.03 -10.50
C PRO A 163 2.74 1.01 -9.49
N PHE A 164 2.41 0.98 -8.20
CA PHE A 164 3.38 0.86 -7.12
C PHE A 164 4.09 -0.50 -7.16
N SER A 165 3.32 -1.58 -7.28
CA SER A 165 3.85 -2.96 -7.33
C SER A 165 4.71 -3.18 -8.56
N VAL A 166 4.31 -2.67 -9.73
CA VAL A 166 5.13 -2.73 -10.96
C VAL A 166 6.47 -2.05 -10.75
N SER A 167 6.47 -0.87 -10.15
CA SER A 167 7.69 -0.09 -9.91
C SER A 167 8.65 -0.81 -8.96
N LEU A 168 8.13 -1.36 -7.85
CA LEU A 168 8.92 -2.15 -6.91
C LEU A 168 9.50 -3.42 -7.52
N ILE A 169 8.67 -4.21 -8.22
CA ILE A 169 9.12 -5.48 -8.82
C ILE A 169 10.22 -5.21 -9.87
N ARG A 170 10.08 -4.15 -10.68
CA ARG A 170 11.12 -3.77 -11.65
C ARG A 170 12.45 -3.39 -10.98
N GLN A 171 12.39 -2.67 -9.87
CA GLN A 171 13.59 -2.34 -9.09
C GLN A 171 14.29 -3.62 -8.62
N VAL A 172 13.54 -4.57 -8.06
CA VAL A 172 14.08 -5.87 -7.63
C VAL A 172 14.68 -6.65 -8.80
N ILE A 173 14.00 -6.74 -9.95
CA ILE A 173 14.50 -7.40 -11.16
C ILE A 173 15.81 -6.75 -11.65
N SER A 174 15.92 -5.42 -11.58
CA SER A 174 17.10 -4.67 -12.01
C SER A 174 18.30 -4.84 -11.07
N MET A 175 18.06 -5.12 -9.78
CA MET A 175 19.11 -5.36 -8.79
C MET A 175 19.66 -6.79 -8.83
N THR A 176 18.99 -7.70 -9.55
CA THR A 176 19.41 -9.10 -9.61
C THR A 176 20.66 -9.26 -10.48
N PRO A 177 21.79 -9.78 -9.95
CA PRO A 177 23.03 -9.96 -10.70
C PRO A 177 22.84 -10.79 -11.96
N ARG A 178 23.49 -10.38 -13.05
CA ARG A 178 23.36 -11.01 -14.36
C ARG A 178 23.84 -12.47 -14.34
N GLN A 179 24.86 -12.78 -13.56
CA GLN A 179 25.40 -14.13 -13.41
C GLN A 179 24.36 -15.13 -12.86
N LEU A 180 23.52 -14.70 -11.91
CA LEU A 180 22.46 -15.55 -11.37
C LEU A 180 21.38 -15.83 -12.44
N LYS A 181 21.09 -14.85 -13.30
CA LYS A 181 20.15 -15.03 -14.42
C LYS A 181 20.71 -15.98 -15.48
N GLU A 182 21.97 -15.81 -15.86
CA GLU A 182 22.66 -16.67 -16.83
C GLU A 182 22.80 -18.11 -16.34
N ALA A 183 23.10 -18.31 -15.04
CA ALA A 183 23.10 -19.64 -14.43
C ALA A 183 21.72 -20.30 -14.40
N ALA A 184 20.65 -19.54 -14.11
CA ALA A 184 19.29 -20.05 -14.17
C ALA A 184 18.91 -20.51 -15.59
N TYR A 185 19.21 -19.70 -16.62
CA TYR A 185 18.96 -20.08 -18.01
C TYR A 185 19.72 -21.33 -18.46
N ALA A 186 20.89 -21.60 -17.87
CA ALA A 186 21.68 -22.81 -18.17
C ALA A 186 21.08 -24.10 -17.58
N LEU A 187 20.21 -23.99 -16.57
CA LEU A 187 19.56 -25.14 -15.92
C LEU A 187 18.23 -25.56 -16.59
N GLY A 188 17.73 -24.77 -17.53
CA GLY A 188 16.41 -24.94 -18.17
C GLY A 188 15.32 -24.12 -17.48
#